data_AF-A0A6I7QE44-F1
#
_entry.id   AF-A0A6I7QE44-F1
#
_cell.length_a   1.000
_cell.length_b   1.000
_cell.length_c   1.000
_cell.angle_alpha   90.00
_cell.angle_beta   90.00
_cell.angle_gamma   90.00
#
_symmetry.space_group_name_H-M   'P 1'
#
loop_
_entity.id
_entity.type
_entity.pdbx_description
1 polymer ?
#
loop_
_entity_poly.entity_id
_entity_poly.type
_entity_poly.pdbx_seq_one_letter_code
_entity_poly.pdbx_strand_id
1 'polypeptide(L)'
;MEIEHPEYEWFKELGLKWYAVPVIADMVLEIGGIQYTAAPFNGWFMETEIGSRNFGDEHRYNQLHVVAQKMGISTLNNRTLWKDRAMTELNQAVLHSFRKNGVRIVDHHTASRQFATFCEKETTAGRKVMADWKWIVSPSAGSSMQVFHKDWANEVKRPNFFYNTPAWLRETEPSPEKQCPFHISARSAKFS
;
A
#
# COMPACT_ATOMS: atom_id res chain seq x y z
N MET A 1 4.53 16.94 -3.93
CA MET A 1 5.36 16.70 -5.12
C MET A 1 4.47 16.59 -6.32
N GLU A 2 4.76 17.37 -7.36
CA GLU A 2 4.04 17.31 -8.63
C GLU A 2 4.39 16.04 -9.40
N ILE A 3 3.42 15.49 -10.12
CA ILE A 3 3.58 14.28 -10.91
C ILE A 3 3.68 14.66 -12.39
N GLU A 4 4.80 14.30 -12.98
CA GLU A 4 5.12 14.48 -14.40
C GLU A 4 5.58 13.15 -15.01
N HIS A 5 5.41 13.03 -16.33
CA HIS A 5 5.81 11.85 -17.08
C HIS A 5 7.11 12.13 -17.86
N PRO A 6 8.05 11.17 -17.95
CA PRO A 6 9.29 11.36 -18.70
C PRO A 6 9.08 11.58 -20.21
N GLU A 7 7.97 11.07 -20.76
CA GLU A 7 7.70 11.09 -22.21
C GLU A 7 6.44 11.89 -22.59
N TYR A 8 5.53 12.11 -21.64
CA TYR A 8 4.25 12.76 -21.89
C TYR A 8 4.21 14.12 -21.21
N GLU A 9 4.58 15.18 -21.94
CA GLU A 9 4.63 16.54 -21.40
C GLU A 9 3.27 17.01 -20.84
N TRP A 10 2.17 16.57 -21.49
CA TRP A 10 0.80 16.87 -21.06
C TRP A 10 0.44 16.33 -19.68
N PHE A 11 1.23 15.41 -19.11
CA PHE A 11 0.95 14.85 -17.77
C PHE A 11 0.98 15.94 -16.68
N LYS A 12 1.81 16.97 -16.86
CA LYS A 12 1.87 18.14 -15.96
C LYS A 12 0.55 18.90 -15.91
N GLU A 13 -0.19 18.92 -17.02
CA GLU A 13 -1.49 19.60 -17.12
C GLU A 13 -2.56 18.91 -16.28
N LEU A 14 -2.37 17.65 -15.89
CA LEU A 14 -3.29 16.95 -14.99
C LEU A 14 -3.26 17.52 -13.56
N GLY A 15 -2.21 18.28 -13.18
CA GLY A 15 -2.08 18.89 -11.86
C GLY A 15 -2.01 17.88 -10.70
N LEU A 16 -1.66 16.62 -11.01
CA LEU A 16 -1.55 15.57 -9.99
C LEU A 16 -0.36 15.85 -9.07
N LYS A 17 -0.59 15.64 -7.77
CA LYS A 17 0.44 15.77 -6.74
C LYS A 17 0.24 14.75 -5.64
N TRP A 18 1.33 14.32 -5.03
CA TRP A 18 1.30 13.46 -3.85
C TRP A 18 2.32 13.90 -2.79
N TYR A 19 2.08 13.51 -1.54
CA TYR A 19 3.00 13.75 -0.44
C TYR A 19 4.12 12.68 -0.44
N ALA A 20 5.29 13.02 0.13
CA ALA A 20 6.48 12.18 0.02
C ALA A 20 6.55 11.06 1.08
N VAL A 21 5.95 11.27 2.25
CA VAL A 21 6.14 10.41 3.42
C VAL A 21 4.83 9.68 3.79
N PRO A 22 4.72 8.36 3.58
CA PRO A 22 3.59 7.58 4.06
C PRO A 22 3.66 7.40 5.58
N VAL A 23 2.62 7.82 6.30
CA VAL A 23 2.52 7.65 7.76
C VAL A 23 1.24 6.91 8.10
N ILE A 24 1.36 5.80 8.83
CA ILE A 24 0.24 5.11 9.46
C ILE A 24 0.17 5.55 10.92
N ALA A 25 -0.99 6.04 11.35
CA ALA A 25 -1.17 6.66 12.67
C ALA A 25 -2.42 6.17 13.41
N ASP A 26 -3.17 5.22 12.85
CA ASP A 26 -4.45 4.72 13.35
C ASP A 26 -4.36 3.27 13.90
N MET A 27 -3.15 2.74 14.07
CA MET A 27 -2.88 1.41 14.62
C MET A 27 -2.38 1.43 16.07
N VAL A 28 -2.61 0.33 16.78
CA VAL A 28 -2.14 0.08 18.15
C VAL A 28 -1.00 -0.92 18.11
N LEU A 29 0.13 -0.60 18.73
CA LEU A 29 1.25 -1.52 18.89
C LEU A 29 1.09 -2.31 20.19
N GLU A 30 1.17 -3.64 20.13
CA GLU A 30 1.15 -4.51 21.31
C GLU A 30 2.50 -5.21 21.51
N ILE A 31 3.11 -5.05 22.70
CA ILE A 31 4.37 -5.71 23.08
C ILE A 31 4.23 -6.24 24.51
N GLY A 32 4.40 -7.55 24.70
CA GLY A 32 4.37 -8.17 26.03
C GLY A 32 3.05 -7.96 26.78
N GLY A 33 1.93 -7.81 26.05
CA GLY A 33 0.62 -7.49 26.61
C GLY A 33 0.36 -6.00 26.89
N ILE A 34 1.36 -5.13 26.71
CA ILE A 34 1.21 -3.67 26.82
C ILE A 34 0.73 -3.12 25.48
N GLN A 35 -0.32 -2.29 25.50
CA GLN A 35 -0.89 -1.65 24.32
C GLN A 35 -0.47 -0.18 24.24
N TYR A 36 0.19 0.19 23.15
CA TYR A 36 0.60 1.56 22.82
C TYR A 36 -0.36 2.11 21.77
N THR A 37 -1.33 2.90 22.22
CA THR A 37 -2.46 3.36 21.37
C THR A 37 -2.13 4.53 20.46
N ALA A 38 -0.94 5.12 20.59
CA ALA A 38 -0.42 6.18 19.75
C ALA A 38 1.01 5.81 19.34
N ALA A 39 1.14 4.96 18.31
CA ALA A 39 2.42 4.45 17.83
C ALA A 39 2.54 4.68 16.31
N PRO A 40 2.61 5.95 15.84
CA PRO A 40 2.73 6.23 14.41
C PRO A 40 4.07 5.72 13.87
N PHE A 41 4.04 5.17 12.65
CA PHE A 41 5.23 4.68 11.96
C PHE A 41 5.17 5.03 10.47
N ASN A 42 6.34 5.10 9.84
CA ASN A 42 6.47 5.48 8.45
C ASN A 42 7.54 4.64 7.74
N GLY A 43 7.47 4.67 6.42
CA GLY A 43 8.50 4.13 5.52
C GLY A 43 8.68 5.05 4.34
N TRP A 44 8.82 4.46 3.16
CA TRP A 44 8.73 5.12 1.87
C TRP A 44 7.74 4.36 1.00
N PHE A 45 7.13 5.05 0.04
CA PHE A 45 6.14 4.44 -0.84
C PHE A 45 6.74 3.37 -1.75
N MET A 46 5.93 2.37 -2.05
CA MET A 46 5.95 1.64 -3.32
C MET A 46 5.07 2.41 -4.32
N GLU A 47 5.51 2.54 -5.57
CA GLU A 47 4.81 3.36 -6.57
C GLU A 47 3.36 2.96 -6.80
N THR A 48 3.04 1.66 -6.74
CA THR A 48 1.68 1.17 -6.99
C THR A 48 0.69 1.58 -5.90
N GLU A 49 1.16 1.96 -4.70
CA GLU A 49 0.30 2.60 -3.69
C GLU A 49 -0.23 3.94 -4.20
N ILE A 50 0.58 4.69 -4.95
CA ILE A 50 0.19 6.01 -5.47
C ILE A 50 -0.45 5.87 -6.85
N GLY A 51 0.28 5.33 -7.83
CA GLY A 51 -0.16 5.26 -9.22
C GLY A 51 -1.37 4.34 -9.39
N SER A 52 -1.28 3.10 -8.89
CA SER A 52 -2.37 2.14 -9.05
C SER A 52 -3.53 2.34 -8.09
N ARG A 53 -3.26 2.47 -6.79
CA ARG A 53 -4.34 2.57 -5.79
C ARG A 53 -4.90 4.00 -5.68
N ASN A 54 -4.08 4.97 -5.28
CA ASN A 54 -4.58 6.32 -5.02
C ASN A 54 -5.06 7.04 -6.30
N PHE A 55 -4.30 6.99 -7.39
CA PHE A 55 -4.68 7.62 -8.66
C PHE A 55 -5.57 6.74 -9.53
N GLY A 56 -5.32 5.43 -9.56
CA GLY A 56 -5.99 4.51 -10.47
C GLY A 56 -7.36 3.99 -10.02
N ASP A 57 -7.59 3.78 -8.71
CA ASP A 57 -8.85 3.19 -8.23
C ASP A 57 -10.06 4.09 -8.55
N GLU A 58 -11.15 3.48 -9.04
CA GLU A 58 -12.37 4.19 -9.44
C GLU A 58 -13.06 4.93 -8.29
N HIS A 59 -12.91 4.43 -7.07
CA HIS A 59 -13.45 5.04 -5.84
C HIS A 59 -12.47 6.04 -5.19
N ARG A 60 -11.35 6.36 -5.86
CA ARG A 60 -10.34 7.33 -5.42
C ARG A 60 -10.25 8.46 -6.45
N TYR A 61 -9.07 8.79 -6.95
CA TYR A 61 -8.93 9.88 -7.94
C TYR A 61 -9.33 9.48 -9.36
N ASN A 62 -9.50 8.18 -9.65
CA ASN A 62 -10.04 7.64 -10.91
C ASN A 62 -9.43 8.24 -12.20
N GLN A 63 -8.10 8.27 -12.30
CA GLN A 63 -7.39 8.96 -13.38
C GLN A 63 -7.19 8.12 -14.65
N LEU A 64 -7.51 6.82 -14.63
CA LEU A 64 -7.23 5.92 -15.76
C LEU A 64 -7.88 6.36 -17.07
N HIS A 65 -9.12 6.84 -17.01
CA HIS A 65 -9.85 7.24 -18.21
C HIS A 65 -9.25 8.51 -18.84
N VAL A 66 -8.86 9.49 -18.01
CA VAL A 66 -8.26 10.75 -18.45
C VAL A 66 -6.90 10.48 -19.11
N VAL A 67 -6.07 9.64 -18.48
CA VAL A 67 -4.77 9.23 -19.02
C VAL A 67 -4.94 8.48 -20.35
N ALA A 68 -5.85 7.51 -20.44
CA ALA A 68 -6.11 6.79 -21.67
C ALA A 68 -6.57 7.71 -22.82
N GLN A 69 -7.43 8.68 -22.54
CA GLN A 69 -7.87 9.68 -23.53
C GLN A 69 -6.72 10.56 -24.02
N LYS A 70 -5.87 11.07 -23.12
CA LYS A 70 -4.69 11.87 -23.47
C LYS A 70 -3.65 11.06 -24.26
N MET A 71 -3.59 9.74 -24.05
CA MET A 71 -2.79 8.80 -24.85
C MET A 71 -3.43 8.44 -26.21
N GLY A 72 -4.65 8.91 -26.50
CA GLY A 72 -5.38 8.56 -27.73
C GLY A 72 -5.87 7.10 -27.78
N ILE A 73 -6.02 6.44 -26.63
CA ILE A 73 -6.47 5.04 -26.53
C ILE A 73 -7.99 5.01 -26.39
N SER A 74 -8.65 4.21 -27.22
CA SER A 74 -10.11 4.02 -27.09
C SER A 74 -10.47 3.32 -25.77
N THR A 75 -11.32 3.96 -24.99
CA THR A 75 -11.89 3.45 -23.72
C THR A 75 -13.23 2.75 -23.91
N LEU A 76 -13.72 2.64 -25.16
CA LEU A 76 -15.05 2.09 -25.48
C LEU A 76 -15.19 0.60 -25.16
N ASN A 77 -14.09 -0.16 -25.20
CA ASN A 77 -14.09 -1.57 -24.85
C ASN A 77 -12.76 -2.00 -24.24
N ASN A 78 -12.78 -3.05 -23.42
CA ASN A 78 -11.60 -3.51 -22.68
C ASN A 78 -10.56 -4.26 -23.55
N ARG A 79 -10.87 -4.60 -24.82
CA ARG A 79 -9.91 -5.32 -25.70
C ARG A 79 -8.73 -4.45 -26.12
N THR A 80 -8.85 -3.13 -25.97
CA THR A 80 -7.75 -2.18 -26.16
C THR A 80 -6.76 -2.16 -24.99
N LEU A 81 -7.10 -2.84 -23.89
CA LEU A 81 -6.33 -2.87 -22.63
C LEU A 81 -6.04 -1.46 -22.11
N TRP A 82 -6.97 -0.53 -22.31
CA TRP A 82 -6.77 0.88 -21.99
C TRP A 82 -6.50 1.10 -20.50
N LYS A 83 -7.12 0.31 -19.61
CA LYS A 83 -6.87 0.38 -18.16
C LYS A 83 -5.43 -0.01 -17.85
N ASP A 84 -4.96 -1.14 -18.37
CA ASP A 84 -3.60 -1.65 -18.15
C ASP A 84 -2.54 -0.68 -18.68
N ARG A 85 -2.77 -0.12 -19.87
CA ARG A 85 -1.87 0.87 -20.49
C ARG A 85 -1.82 2.16 -19.67
N ALA A 86 -2.96 2.76 -19.35
CA ALA A 86 -3.01 3.98 -18.54
C ALA A 86 -2.43 3.78 -17.12
N MET A 87 -2.67 2.61 -16.52
CA MET A 87 -2.12 2.24 -15.21
C MET A 87 -0.60 2.20 -15.21
N THR A 88 -0.01 1.66 -16.29
CA THR A 88 1.44 1.56 -16.46
C THR A 88 2.06 2.96 -16.50
N GLU A 89 1.50 3.87 -17.30
CA GLU A 89 1.99 5.25 -17.41
C GLU A 89 1.82 6.06 -16.12
N LEU A 90 0.74 5.82 -15.36
CA LEU A 90 0.58 6.43 -14.02
C LEU A 90 1.70 6.00 -13.06
N ASN A 91 2.03 4.71 -13.03
CA ASN A 91 3.11 4.20 -12.19
C ASN A 91 4.48 4.74 -12.64
N GLN A 92 4.70 4.83 -13.96
CA GLN A 92 5.93 5.42 -14.53
C GLN A 92 6.07 6.90 -14.18
N ALA A 93 4.99 7.69 -14.27
CA ALA A 93 4.97 9.10 -13.88
C ALA A 93 5.34 9.27 -12.40
N VAL A 94 4.76 8.45 -11.52
CA VAL A 94 5.05 8.46 -10.08
C VAL A 94 6.53 8.15 -9.81
N LEU A 95 7.05 7.05 -10.36
CA LEU A 95 8.45 6.67 -10.19
C LEU A 95 9.41 7.75 -10.69
N HIS A 96 9.14 8.29 -11.89
CA HIS A 96 9.94 9.35 -12.48
C HIS A 96 9.97 10.59 -11.59
N SER A 97 8.80 11.05 -11.16
CA SER A 97 8.64 12.28 -10.37
C SER A 97 9.36 12.18 -9.03
N PHE A 98 9.18 11.06 -8.31
CA PHE A 98 9.85 10.82 -7.03
C PHE A 98 11.38 10.79 -7.19
N ARG A 99 11.88 10.05 -8.19
CA ARG A 99 13.33 9.96 -8.48
C ARG A 99 13.91 11.32 -8.87
N LYS A 100 13.23 12.06 -9.74
CA LYS A 100 13.66 13.40 -10.19
C LYS A 100 13.79 14.37 -9.02
N ASN A 101 12.92 14.29 -8.03
CA ASN A 101 12.93 15.15 -6.84
C ASN A 101 13.81 14.60 -5.70
N GLY A 102 14.58 13.53 -5.92
CA GLY A 102 15.44 12.93 -4.89
C GLY A 102 14.67 12.29 -3.72
N VAL A 103 13.39 11.99 -3.90
CA VAL A 103 12.54 11.36 -2.88
C VAL A 103 12.63 9.85 -3.02
N ARG A 104 12.87 9.15 -1.91
CA ARG A 104 12.95 7.69 -1.89
C ARG A 104 11.60 7.07 -2.26
N ILE A 105 11.63 6.17 -3.22
CA ILE A 105 10.50 5.35 -3.67
C ILE A 105 11.05 4.00 -4.16
N VAL A 106 10.24 2.95 -4.12
CA VAL A 106 10.60 1.63 -4.67
C VAL A 106 9.58 1.20 -5.73
N ASP A 107 10.05 0.52 -6.78
CA ASP A 107 9.15 -0.13 -7.74
C ASP A 107 8.72 -1.52 -7.22
N HIS A 108 7.52 -1.95 -7.59
CA HIS A 108 6.95 -3.21 -7.08
C HIS A 108 7.76 -4.47 -7.43
N HIS A 109 8.50 -4.50 -8.55
CA HIS A 109 9.37 -5.63 -8.86
C HIS A 109 10.59 -5.69 -7.92
N THR A 110 11.21 -4.54 -7.63
CA THR A 110 12.30 -4.44 -6.65
C THR A 110 11.80 -4.76 -5.25
N ALA A 111 10.64 -4.24 -4.85
CA ALA A 111 10.04 -4.55 -3.54
C ALA A 111 9.77 -6.05 -3.40
N SER A 112 9.23 -6.70 -4.44
CA SER A 112 9.04 -8.16 -4.45
C SER A 112 10.36 -8.92 -4.27
N ARG A 113 11.44 -8.53 -4.98
CA ARG A 113 12.76 -9.17 -4.81
C ARG A 113 13.31 -8.98 -3.39
N GLN A 114 13.17 -7.78 -2.83
CA GLN A 114 13.59 -7.49 -1.46
C GLN A 114 12.83 -8.37 -0.45
N PHE A 115 11.52 -8.57 -0.65
CA PHE A 115 10.72 -9.46 0.19
C PHE A 115 11.13 -10.93 0.04
N ALA A 116 11.48 -11.38 -1.17
CA ALA A 116 12.01 -12.73 -1.38
C ALA A 116 13.33 -12.94 -0.63
N THR A 117 14.26 -11.98 -0.71
CA THR A 117 15.52 -12.01 0.06
C THR A 117 15.27 -11.98 1.56
N PHE A 118 14.27 -11.23 2.04
CA PHE A 118 13.85 -11.28 3.44
C PHE A 118 13.38 -12.69 3.82
N CYS A 119 12.52 -13.31 3.03
CA CYS A 119 12.04 -14.67 3.28
C CYS A 119 13.18 -15.71 3.36
N GLU A 120 14.17 -15.59 2.47
CA GLU A 120 15.35 -16.46 2.49
C GLU A 120 16.13 -16.30 3.80
N LYS A 121 16.40 -15.06 4.22
CA LYS A 121 17.12 -14.79 5.47
C LYS A 121 16.38 -15.32 6.70
N GLU A 122 15.06 -15.15 6.77
CA GLU A 122 14.24 -15.70 7.85
C GLU A 122 14.31 -17.22 7.87
N THR A 123 14.21 -17.85 6.69
CA THR A 123 14.29 -19.31 6.55
C THR A 123 15.67 -19.85 6.96
N THR A 124 16.76 -19.22 6.51
CA THR A 124 18.13 -19.57 6.91
C THR A 124 18.33 -19.44 8.43
N ALA A 125 17.66 -18.49 9.06
CA ALA A 125 17.68 -18.32 10.50
C ALA A 125 16.67 -19.22 11.26
N GLY A 126 16.03 -20.18 10.58
CA GLY A 126 15.09 -21.13 11.17
C GLY A 126 13.73 -20.52 11.55
N ARG A 127 13.40 -19.33 11.07
CA ARG A 127 12.13 -18.63 11.33
C ARG A 127 11.15 -18.80 10.17
N LYS A 128 9.87 -18.91 10.52
CA LYS A 128 8.77 -18.95 9.53
C LYS A 128 8.27 -17.53 9.26
N VAL A 129 8.13 -17.19 7.99
CA VAL A 129 7.50 -15.92 7.58
C VAL A 129 5.99 -16.07 7.58
N MET A 130 5.31 -15.10 8.19
CA MET A 130 3.87 -14.93 8.08
C MET A 130 3.57 -13.80 7.10
N ALA A 131 2.65 -14.02 6.18
CA ALA A 131 2.25 -13.00 5.21
C ALA A 131 0.83 -13.22 4.71
N ASP A 132 0.11 -12.13 4.45
CA ASP A 132 -1.14 -12.15 3.71
C ASP A 132 -0.83 -11.94 2.22
N TRP A 133 -1.01 -13.00 1.42
CA TRP A 133 -0.72 -12.97 -0.01
C TRP A 133 -1.42 -11.81 -0.73
N LYS A 134 -2.65 -11.47 -0.33
CA LYS A 134 -3.45 -10.39 -0.93
C LYS A 134 -2.80 -9.01 -0.78
N TRP A 135 -1.92 -8.87 0.22
CA TRP A 135 -1.23 -7.62 0.55
C TRP A 135 0.21 -7.58 0.05
N ILE A 136 0.85 -8.75 -0.10
CA ILE A 136 2.23 -8.84 -0.62
C ILE A 136 2.26 -8.73 -2.15
N VAL A 137 1.25 -9.25 -2.84
CA VAL A 137 1.18 -9.15 -4.29
C VAL A 137 0.69 -7.76 -4.69
N SER A 138 1.54 -7.02 -5.40
CA SER A 138 1.21 -5.75 -6.04
C SER A 138 -0.09 -5.83 -6.85
N PRO A 139 -0.93 -4.77 -6.84
CA PRO A 139 -2.15 -4.70 -7.64
C PRO A 139 -1.88 -4.63 -9.15
N SER A 140 -0.63 -4.46 -9.58
CA SER A 140 -0.21 -4.44 -10.98
C SER A 140 0.88 -5.47 -11.24
N ALA A 141 0.82 -6.09 -12.43
CA ALA A 141 1.78 -7.08 -12.92
C ALA A 141 2.08 -8.24 -11.94
N GLY A 142 1.09 -8.68 -11.16
CA GLY A 142 1.19 -9.68 -10.10
C GLY A 142 2.07 -10.89 -10.45
N SER A 143 1.67 -11.65 -11.49
CA SER A 143 2.31 -12.91 -11.89
C SER A 143 3.75 -12.78 -12.39
N SER A 144 4.21 -11.57 -12.72
CA SER A 144 5.61 -11.32 -13.11
C SER A 144 6.56 -11.29 -11.91
N MET A 145 6.04 -11.27 -10.68
CA MET A 145 6.83 -11.18 -9.46
C MET A 145 6.98 -12.53 -8.77
N GLN A 146 8.11 -12.75 -8.11
CA GLN A 146 8.37 -14.00 -7.37
C GLN A 146 7.35 -14.25 -6.25
N VAL A 147 6.85 -13.18 -5.64
CA VAL A 147 5.91 -13.27 -4.52
C VAL A 147 4.54 -13.81 -4.92
N PHE A 148 4.17 -13.75 -6.19
CA PHE A 148 2.91 -14.31 -6.67
C PHE A 148 2.87 -15.84 -6.56
N HIS A 149 4.02 -16.50 -6.76
CA HIS A 149 4.14 -17.96 -6.89
C HIS A 149 4.42 -18.69 -5.58
N LYS A 150 4.25 -18.01 -4.44
CA LYS A 150 4.50 -18.58 -3.11
C LYS A 150 3.27 -18.39 -2.23
N ASP A 151 2.97 -19.40 -1.44
CA ASP A 151 1.98 -19.33 -0.37
C ASP A 151 2.66 -19.11 0.97
N TRP A 152 1.99 -18.38 1.85
CA TRP A 152 2.42 -18.18 3.23
C TRP A 152 1.28 -18.46 4.19
N ALA A 153 1.64 -18.92 5.40
CA ALA A 153 0.70 -18.89 6.50
C ALA A 153 0.43 -17.44 6.92
N ASN A 154 -0.82 -17.12 7.23
CA ASN A 154 -1.22 -15.80 7.71
C ASN A 154 -1.64 -15.89 9.18
N GLU A 155 -0.70 -16.27 10.04
CA GLU A 155 -0.91 -16.32 11.48
C GLU A 155 -0.46 -15.02 12.15
N VAL A 156 -1.32 -14.46 12.99
CA VAL A 156 -0.95 -13.30 13.83
C VAL A 156 0.07 -13.74 14.88
N LYS A 157 1.28 -13.19 14.80
CA LYS A 157 2.31 -13.28 15.85
C LYS A 157 2.36 -11.98 16.65
N ARG A 158 2.99 -12.02 17.82
CA ARG A 158 3.24 -10.86 18.69
C ARG A 158 4.76 -10.73 18.93
N PRO A 159 5.31 -9.51 19.09
CA PRO A 159 4.63 -8.20 19.06
C PRO A 159 4.04 -7.86 17.68
N ASN A 160 3.02 -6.99 17.63
CA ASN A 160 2.33 -6.64 16.37
C ASN A 160 1.58 -5.31 16.41
N PHE A 161 1.17 -4.84 15.24
CA PHE A 161 0.23 -3.74 15.06
C PHE A 161 -1.19 -4.26 14.80
N PHE A 162 -2.17 -3.61 15.42
CA PHE A 162 -3.58 -3.96 15.33
C PHE A 162 -4.42 -2.74 14.97
N TYR A 163 -5.51 -2.98 14.24
CA TYR A 163 -6.53 -1.96 14.06
C TYR A 163 -7.33 -1.76 15.33
N ASN A 164 -7.81 -0.53 15.50
CA ASN A 164 -8.65 -0.14 16.62
C ASN A 164 -9.87 0.62 16.11
N THR A 165 -10.92 0.65 16.92
CA THR A 165 -12.06 1.52 16.70
C THR A 165 -11.56 2.97 16.61
N PRO A 166 -11.91 3.70 15.53
CA PRO A 166 -11.58 5.11 15.39
C PRO A 166 -12.00 5.91 16.63
N ALA A 167 -11.18 6.86 17.05
CA ALA A 167 -11.38 7.57 18.31
C ALA A 167 -12.76 8.25 18.42
N TRP A 168 -13.29 8.75 17.30
CA TRP A 168 -14.59 9.42 17.23
C TRP A 168 -15.80 8.45 17.23
N LEU A 169 -15.57 7.14 17.11
CA LEU A 169 -16.61 6.10 17.21
C LEU A 169 -16.59 5.37 18.55
N ARG A 170 -15.65 5.70 19.46
CA ARG A 170 -15.62 5.11 20.79
C ARG A 170 -16.74 5.74 21.62
N GLU A 171 -17.63 4.91 22.13
CA GLU A 171 -18.62 5.35 23.11
C GLU A 171 -17.89 5.96 24.32
N THR A 172 -18.37 7.12 24.76
CA THR A 172 -17.82 7.90 25.89
C THR A 172 -18.35 7.40 27.24
N GLU A 173 -19.19 6.37 27.23
CA GLU A 173 -19.80 5.77 28.42
C GLU A 173 -18.84 4.78 29.09
N PRO A 174 -18.55 4.90 30.39
CA PRO A 174 -17.73 3.93 31.10
C PRO A 174 -18.48 2.59 31.19
N SER A 175 -17.96 1.55 30.52
CA SER A 175 -18.47 0.19 30.67
C SER A 175 -18.35 -0.26 32.14
N PRO A 176 -19.46 -0.63 32.81
CA PRO A 176 -19.41 -1.14 34.16
C PRO A 176 -19.15 -2.64 34.08
N GLU A 177 -17.89 -3.08 34.00
CA GLU A 177 -17.43 -4.39 34.52
C GLU A 177 -15.95 -4.71 34.19
N LYS A 178 -15.14 -4.80 35.25
CA LYS A 178 -13.98 -5.69 35.49
C LYS A 178 -13.15 -6.26 34.32
N GLN A 179 -12.93 -5.53 33.24
CA GLN A 179 -11.81 -5.75 32.33
C GLN A 179 -10.89 -4.54 32.40
N CYS A 180 -9.58 -4.81 32.39
CA CYS A 180 -8.55 -3.78 32.47
C CYS A 180 -8.90 -2.66 31.46
N PRO A 181 -9.01 -1.38 31.89
CA PRO A 181 -9.52 -0.29 31.04
C PRO A 181 -8.65 -0.01 29.81
N PHE A 182 -7.50 -0.66 29.71
CA PHE A 182 -6.56 -0.62 28.59
C PHE A 182 -6.69 -1.81 27.63
N HIS A 183 -7.68 -2.69 27.80
CA HIS A 183 -7.82 -3.86 26.93
C HIS A 183 -8.68 -3.52 25.71
N ILE A 184 -8.03 -3.17 24.60
CA ILE A 184 -8.70 -3.11 23.30
C ILE A 184 -8.80 -4.53 22.74
N SER A 185 -9.99 -4.95 22.31
CA SER A 185 -10.21 -6.19 21.57
C SER A 185 -9.54 -6.06 20.19
N ALA A 186 -8.26 -6.43 20.13
CA ALA A 186 -7.47 -6.37 18.91
C ALA A 186 -8.11 -7.22 17.82
N ARG A 187 -8.69 -6.58 16.80
CA ARG A 187 -9.09 -7.28 15.57
C ARG A 187 -7.84 -7.41 14.71
N SER A 188 -7.57 -8.64 14.27
CA SER A 188 -6.53 -8.90 13.27
C SER A 188 -6.77 -8.01 12.06
N ALA A 189 -5.68 -7.51 11.47
CA ALA A 189 -5.77 -6.57 10.38
C ALA A 189 -6.35 -7.25 9.13
N LYS A 190 -7.68 -7.21 9.01
CA LYS A 190 -8.40 -7.56 7.78
C LYS A 190 -8.58 -6.26 7.03
N PHE A 191 -7.62 -5.94 6.20
CA PHE A 191 -7.74 -4.85 5.27
C PHE A 191 -8.58 -5.36 4.07
N SER A 192 -9.80 -4.84 3.93
CA SER A 192 -10.73 -5.12 2.82
C SER A 192 -10.57 -4.14 1.68
#